data_AF-A0A7V2H7B0-F1
#
_entry.id   AF-A0A7V2H7B0-F1
#
_cell.length_a   1.000
_cell.length_b   1.000
_cell.length_c   1.000
_cell.angle_alpha   90.00
_cell.angle_beta   90.00
_cell.angle_gamma   90.00
#
_symmetry.space_group_name_H-M   'P 1'
#
loop_
_entity.id
_entity.type
_entity.pdbx_description
1 polymer ?
#
loop_
_entity_poly.entity_id
_entity_poly.type
_entity_poly.pdbx_seq_one_letter_code
_entity_poly.pdbx_strand_id
1 'polypeptide(L)'
;MPLRFRSRAAVPAALPPAELLESRRLLAGVTVTTADDLNDGDTSSIANLLANPGPSGISLREAIAAANNTPGADVVNFNIPGAGPHTVQLGSTLPFITDTLTINGYTQPGAVANTLALGNNATIKIELRAGSTVGLGLNLRAPNCEIRGLSMTGFDFLTADFAAAILLRAPGAIVEGNWIGVRPDGTVSGNTRGIRGTDEAPGALVGGTTPAARNVISGNLVAGVDLEGAGSSVVGNYIGTTISGTGAAPNGAGVFINGSHITVGGAGIGARNVISGNNEDGVRARGEGHKIEGNFIGPGANGEPLGNGGDGVRLLSPLVSDRIIRVGSEKDPFNAPVIAHNSGHGVNIAQGNAAVGQVAIHNNGGEGIKLGNAGFGSLTLTSATTTPAGTVITGTISGVQPGDGFVVTFYGNTEAGEHEAAIGSGFFQADTNGIVNINATIPACGLPRISAIADRDELADFGTSLSAVSLPIANNRPPVIEITTTAGSGAGSIVAAFSAAATTPGPAVLL
;
A
#
# COMPACT_ATOMS: atom_id res chain seq x y z
N MET A 1 37.76 65.26 30.22
CA MET A 1 36.40 65.43 29.65
C MET A 1 36.17 64.35 28.60
N PRO A 2 35.14 63.49 28.72
CA PRO A 2 34.82 62.51 27.68
C PRO A 2 34.01 63.16 26.55
N LEU A 3 34.34 62.85 25.29
CA LEU A 3 33.54 63.27 24.13
C LEU A 3 32.25 62.44 24.01
N ARG A 4 31.14 63.10 23.75
CA ARG A 4 29.84 62.46 23.48
C ARG A 4 29.73 62.07 22.01
N PHE A 5 29.60 60.78 21.71
CA PHE A 5 29.09 60.33 20.41
C PHE A 5 27.57 60.57 20.34
N ARG A 6 27.09 61.13 19.22
CA ARG A 6 25.65 61.29 18.95
C ARG A 6 25.10 59.98 18.38
N SER A 7 23.97 59.52 18.91
CA SER A 7 23.25 58.36 18.37
C SER A 7 22.70 58.67 16.98
N ARG A 8 22.86 57.71 16.06
CA ARG A 8 22.29 57.77 14.70
C ARG A 8 20.81 57.39 14.80
N ALA A 9 19.92 58.23 14.29
CA ALA A 9 18.48 57.95 14.31
C ALA A 9 18.16 56.69 13.48
N ALA A 10 17.25 55.86 13.98
CA ALA A 10 16.77 54.67 13.28
C ALA A 10 15.86 55.08 12.11
N VAL A 11 16.06 54.44 10.95
CA VAL A 11 15.15 54.53 9.82
C VAL A 11 13.89 53.70 10.15
N PRO A 12 12.66 54.18 9.89
CA PRO A 12 11.46 53.38 10.10
C PRO A 12 11.49 52.14 9.20
N ALA A 13 11.14 50.97 9.75
CA ALA A 13 10.95 49.78 8.94
C ALA A 13 9.81 50.03 7.93
N ALA A 14 10.03 49.67 6.67
CA ALA A 14 8.96 49.68 5.68
C ALA A 14 7.86 48.70 6.13
N LEU A 15 6.60 49.13 6.03
CA LEU A 15 5.46 48.23 6.19
C LEU A 15 5.58 47.10 5.14
N PRO A 16 5.24 45.85 5.48
CA PRO A 16 5.20 44.79 4.48
C PRO A 16 4.22 45.18 3.36
N PRO A 17 4.50 44.80 2.10
CA PRO A 17 3.56 45.06 1.01
C PRO A 17 2.22 44.44 1.38
N ALA A 18 1.14 45.20 1.18
CA ALA A 18 -0.20 44.64 1.26
C ALA A 18 -0.29 43.51 0.23
N GLU A 19 -0.44 42.28 0.70
CA GLU A 19 -0.68 41.16 -0.21
C GLU A 19 -1.92 41.49 -1.04
N LEU A 20 -1.79 41.33 -2.34
CA LEU A 20 -2.95 41.40 -3.23
C LEU A 20 -3.96 40.38 -2.70
N LEU A 21 -5.21 40.80 -2.54
CA LEU A 21 -6.32 39.86 -2.55
C LEU A 21 -6.32 39.22 -3.95
N GLU A 22 -5.55 38.14 -4.10
CA GLU A 22 -5.87 37.14 -5.10
C GLU A 22 -7.34 36.80 -4.92
N SER A 23 -8.08 36.82 -6.03
CA SER A 23 -9.52 36.65 -6.04
C SER A 23 -9.88 35.34 -5.34
N ARG A 24 -10.22 35.42 -4.03
CA ARG A 24 -10.90 34.35 -3.29
C ARG A 24 -12.28 34.18 -3.91
N ARG A 25 -12.31 33.52 -5.06
CA ARG A 25 -13.52 32.97 -5.67
C ARG A 25 -14.03 31.97 -4.64
N LEU A 26 -15.03 32.38 -3.89
CA LEU A 26 -15.69 31.52 -2.92
C LEU A 26 -16.19 30.30 -3.69
N LEU A 27 -15.76 29.10 -3.31
CA LEU A 27 -16.26 27.85 -3.90
C LEU A 27 -17.78 27.84 -3.71
N ALA A 28 -18.55 27.47 -4.75
CA ALA A 28 -20.00 27.40 -4.57
C ALA A 28 -20.31 26.17 -3.71
N GLY A 29 -21.04 26.41 -2.62
CA GLY A 29 -21.30 25.41 -1.59
C GLY A 29 -22.78 25.05 -1.54
N VAL A 30 -23.07 23.75 -1.53
CA VAL A 30 -24.40 23.20 -1.26
C VAL A 30 -24.33 22.30 -0.03
N THR A 31 -25.41 22.25 0.76
CA THR A 31 -25.50 21.40 1.95
C THR A 31 -26.66 20.43 1.79
N VAL A 32 -26.36 19.13 1.82
CA VAL A 32 -27.33 18.05 1.85
C VAL A 32 -28.04 18.06 3.20
N THR A 33 -29.38 18.09 3.18
CA THR A 33 -30.23 18.19 4.38
C THR A 33 -31.16 17.01 4.57
N THR A 34 -31.30 16.11 3.59
CA THR A 34 -32.05 14.85 3.72
C THR A 34 -31.19 13.63 3.41
N ALA A 35 -31.60 12.47 3.92
CA ALA A 35 -31.07 11.17 3.54
C ALA A 35 -31.85 10.52 2.38
N ASP A 36 -32.94 11.15 1.93
CA ASP A 36 -33.74 10.69 0.79
C ASP A 36 -32.94 10.79 -0.52
N ASP A 37 -33.09 9.81 -1.42
CA ASP A 37 -32.49 9.79 -2.76
C ASP A 37 -33.49 10.31 -3.82
N LEU A 38 -34.01 11.52 -3.60
CA LEU A 38 -35.00 12.17 -4.47
C LEU A 38 -34.39 13.29 -5.32
N ASN A 39 -35.15 13.72 -6.33
CA ASN A 39 -34.83 14.84 -7.22
C ASN A 39 -36.12 15.62 -7.48
N ASP A 40 -36.47 16.49 -6.54
CA ASP A 40 -37.67 17.33 -6.52
C ASP A 40 -37.40 18.84 -6.33
N GLY A 41 -36.13 19.25 -6.17
CA GLY A 41 -35.63 20.63 -6.24
C GLY A 41 -35.10 21.07 -7.62
N ASP A 42 -34.79 22.37 -7.75
CA ASP A 42 -34.28 22.97 -8.99
C ASP A 42 -32.76 22.80 -9.13
N THR A 43 -32.33 21.74 -9.80
CA THR A 43 -30.92 21.40 -10.02
C THR A 43 -30.24 22.15 -11.17
N SER A 44 -30.84 23.22 -11.70
CA SER A 44 -30.25 24.01 -12.80
C SER A 44 -29.03 24.85 -12.40
N SER A 45 -28.79 25.06 -11.10
CA SER A 45 -27.52 25.51 -10.51
C SER A 45 -27.57 25.36 -8.98
N ILE A 46 -26.44 25.46 -8.28
CA ILE A 46 -26.40 25.49 -6.80
C ILE A 46 -27.24 26.65 -6.26
N ALA A 47 -27.18 27.82 -6.89
CA ALA A 47 -27.97 28.99 -6.48
C ALA A 47 -29.48 28.74 -6.59
N ASN A 48 -29.92 28.07 -7.67
CA ASN A 48 -31.34 27.76 -7.89
C ASN A 48 -31.83 26.65 -6.95
N LEU A 49 -30.98 25.65 -6.66
CA LEU A 49 -31.30 24.58 -5.73
C LEU A 49 -31.43 25.10 -4.29
N LEU A 50 -30.54 26.01 -3.87
CA LEU A 50 -30.65 26.67 -2.56
C LEU A 50 -31.89 27.57 -2.45
N ALA A 51 -32.37 28.13 -3.56
CA ALA A 51 -33.60 28.91 -3.61
C ALA A 51 -34.87 28.03 -3.66
N ASN A 52 -34.80 26.87 -4.31
CA ASN A 52 -35.92 25.94 -4.53
C ASN A 52 -35.50 24.48 -4.22
N PRO A 53 -35.30 24.11 -2.94
CA PRO A 53 -34.68 22.85 -2.52
C PRO A 53 -35.61 21.63 -2.53
N GLY A 54 -36.78 21.73 -3.16
CA GLY A 54 -37.82 20.69 -3.12
C GLY A 54 -38.50 20.51 -1.74
N PRO A 55 -39.62 19.78 -1.67
CA PRO A 55 -40.32 19.51 -0.41
C PRO A 55 -39.59 18.53 0.53
N SER A 56 -38.74 17.63 0.01
CA SER A 56 -37.91 16.74 0.84
C SER A 56 -36.64 17.40 1.40
N GLY A 57 -36.29 18.59 0.89
CA GLY A 57 -35.00 19.24 1.14
C GLY A 57 -33.88 18.59 0.34
N ILE A 58 -32.70 19.24 0.33
CA ILE A 58 -31.63 18.93 -0.62
C ILE A 58 -31.05 17.54 -0.39
N SER A 59 -31.16 16.68 -1.41
CA SER A 59 -30.53 15.36 -1.46
C SER A 59 -29.09 15.43 -1.99
N LEU A 60 -28.31 14.35 -1.81
CA LEU A 60 -26.99 14.24 -2.45
C LEU A 60 -27.10 14.19 -3.99
N ARG A 61 -28.15 13.57 -4.53
CA ARG A 61 -28.42 13.49 -5.97
C ARG A 61 -28.58 14.88 -6.57
N GLU A 62 -29.35 15.72 -5.90
CA GLU A 62 -29.58 17.11 -6.31
C GLU A 62 -28.33 17.97 -6.15
N ALA A 63 -27.62 17.82 -5.02
CA ALA A 63 -26.37 18.53 -4.78
C ALA A 63 -25.33 18.27 -5.90
N ILE A 64 -25.17 17.01 -6.34
CA ILE A 64 -24.29 16.66 -7.46
C ILE A 64 -24.83 17.24 -8.79
N ALA A 65 -26.13 17.10 -9.06
CA ALA A 65 -26.74 17.61 -10.29
C ALA A 65 -26.63 19.14 -10.41
N ALA A 66 -26.82 19.87 -9.32
CA ALA A 66 -26.69 21.32 -9.26
C ALA A 66 -25.23 21.79 -9.38
N ALA A 67 -24.27 21.07 -8.79
CA ALA A 67 -22.85 21.35 -8.96
C ALA A 67 -22.41 21.13 -10.42
N ASN A 68 -22.83 20.04 -11.06
CA ASN A 68 -22.57 19.81 -12.49
C ASN A 68 -23.09 20.92 -13.42
N ASN A 69 -24.09 21.69 -12.99
CA ASN A 69 -24.64 22.84 -13.72
C ASN A 69 -24.10 24.20 -13.23
N THR A 70 -23.11 24.21 -12.32
CA THR A 70 -22.52 25.41 -11.71
C THR A 70 -21.04 25.50 -12.06
N PRO A 71 -20.62 26.38 -13.00
CA PRO A 71 -19.26 26.31 -13.55
C PRO A 71 -18.14 26.62 -12.54
N GLY A 72 -17.33 25.63 -12.19
CA GLY A 72 -16.14 25.76 -11.36
C GLY A 72 -15.98 24.69 -10.29
N ALA A 73 -15.02 24.90 -9.40
CA ALA A 73 -14.82 24.02 -8.25
C ALA A 73 -15.88 24.29 -7.17
N ASP A 74 -16.60 23.23 -6.82
CA ASP A 74 -17.77 23.26 -5.93
C ASP A 74 -17.60 22.34 -4.72
N VAL A 75 -18.43 22.55 -3.69
CA VAL A 75 -18.38 21.78 -2.43
C VAL A 75 -19.77 21.29 -2.00
N VAL A 76 -19.89 19.97 -1.81
CA VAL A 76 -21.02 19.34 -1.13
C VAL A 76 -20.68 19.09 0.33
N ASN A 77 -21.47 19.72 1.21
CA ASN A 77 -21.45 19.53 2.65
C ASN A 77 -22.71 18.77 3.10
N PHE A 78 -22.77 18.36 4.36
CA PHE A 78 -23.88 17.61 4.95
C PHE A 78 -24.30 18.24 6.28
N ASN A 79 -25.62 18.37 6.47
CA ASN A 79 -26.23 18.77 7.74
C ASN A 79 -27.63 18.16 7.85
N ILE A 80 -27.70 16.83 7.73
CA ILE A 80 -28.95 16.07 7.82
C ILE A 80 -29.43 16.09 9.29
N PRO A 81 -30.68 16.49 9.59
CA PRO A 81 -31.20 16.54 10.96
C PRO A 81 -31.28 15.18 11.65
N GLY A 82 -31.16 15.19 12.97
CA GLY A 82 -31.27 14.00 13.82
C GLY A 82 -29.93 13.40 14.24
N ALA A 83 -29.98 12.25 14.93
CA ALA A 83 -28.78 11.54 15.35
C ALA A 83 -28.32 10.58 14.24
N GLY A 84 -27.17 10.85 13.63
CA GLY A 84 -26.55 9.96 12.65
C GLY A 84 -25.86 8.73 13.29
N PRO A 85 -25.49 7.71 12.49
CA PRO A 85 -25.28 7.79 11.04
C PRO A 85 -26.57 7.89 10.21
N HIS A 86 -26.50 8.63 9.11
CA HIS A 86 -27.55 8.76 8.11
C HIS A 86 -27.18 7.91 6.89
N THR A 87 -28.03 6.95 6.54
CA THR A 87 -27.86 6.11 5.36
C THR A 87 -28.69 6.68 4.21
N VAL A 88 -28.01 7.16 3.17
CA VAL A 88 -28.61 7.51 1.87
C VAL A 88 -28.75 6.22 1.07
N GLN A 89 -29.99 5.72 0.98
CA GLN A 89 -30.31 4.48 0.28
C GLN A 89 -30.60 4.80 -1.19
N LEU A 90 -29.67 4.45 -2.08
CA LEU A 90 -29.75 4.81 -3.49
C LEU A 90 -30.79 3.96 -4.24
N GLY A 91 -31.77 4.62 -4.87
CA GLY A 91 -32.76 3.97 -5.74
C GLY A 91 -32.31 3.83 -7.19
N SER A 92 -31.30 4.60 -7.60
CA SER A 92 -30.67 4.55 -8.93
C SER A 92 -29.23 5.07 -8.86
N THR A 93 -28.42 4.85 -9.91
CA THR A 93 -27.08 5.45 -10.01
C THR A 93 -27.14 6.96 -9.82
N LEU A 94 -26.21 7.53 -9.03
CA LEU A 94 -26.08 8.98 -8.86
C LEU A 94 -25.68 9.65 -10.20
N PRO A 95 -25.97 10.96 -10.38
CA PRO A 95 -25.46 11.71 -11.52
C PRO A 95 -23.92 11.61 -11.56
N PHE A 96 -23.35 11.47 -12.75
CA PHE A 96 -21.89 11.48 -12.88
C PHE A 96 -21.35 12.87 -12.52
N ILE A 97 -20.23 12.95 -11.83
CA ILE A 97 -19.60 14.21 -11.45
C ILE A 97 -18.83 14.74 -12.66
N THR A 98 -19.32 15.83 -13.26
CA THR A 98 -18.80 16.41 -14.51
C THR A 98 -18.23 17.82 -14.37
N ASP A 99 -18.33 18.44 -13.19
CA ASP A 99 -17.46 19.56 -12.79
C ASP A 99 -16.66 19.18 -11.52
N THR A 100 -15.61 19.95 -11.20
CA THR A 100 -14.68 19.67 -10.10
C THR A 100 -15.40 19.75 -8.76
N LEU A 101 -15.52 18.63 -8.04
CA LEU A 101 -16.37 18.55 -6.85
C LEU A 101 -15.63 18.01 -5.63
N THR A 102 -15.74 18.72 -4.51
CA THR A 102 -15.40 18.20 -3.18
C THR A 102 -16.65 17.70 -2.48
N ILE A 103 -16.69 16.42 -2.08
CA ILE A 103 -17.77 15.86 -1.25
C ILE A 103 -17.20 15.55 0.13
N ASN A 104 -17.62 16.32 1.14
CA ASN A 104 -17.02 16.32 2.48
C ASN A 104 -18.00 15.84 3.56
N GLY A 105 -18.10 14.52 3.74
CA GLY A 105 -18.93 13.87 4.77
C GLY A 105 -18.56 14.25 6.21
N TYR A 106 -17.34 14.72 6.46
CA TYR A 106 -16.92 15.22 7.78
C TYR A 106 -17.57 16.55 8.18
N THR A 107 -18.36 17.19 7.31
CA THR A 107 -19.19 18.34 7.69
C THR A 107 -20.46 17.98 8.46
N GLN A 108 -20.93 16.73 8.37
CA GLN A 108 -22.11 16.27 9.12
C GLN A 108 -21.86 16.39 10.63
N PRO A 109 -22.77 17.03 11.41
CA PRO A 109 -22.65 17.12 12.86
C PRO A 109 -22.36 15.77 13.55
N GLY A 110 -21.31 15.75 14.37
CA GLY A 110 -20.85 14.55 15.07
C GLY A 110 -19.99 13.59 14.23
N ALA A 111 -19.62 13.96 13.00
CA ALA A 111 -18.54 13.30 12.27
C ALA A 111 -17.18 13.77 12.81
N VAL A 112 -16.20 12.87 12.83
CA VAL A 112 -14.84 13.15 13.35
C VAL A 112 -13.83 12.42 12.47
N ALA A 113 -12.83 13.12 11.94
CA ALA A 113 -11.74 12.52 11.17
C ALA A 113 -10.77 11.75 12.09
N ASN A 114 -10.13 10.70 11.55
CA ASN A 114 -9.18 9.90 12.31
C ASN A 114 -7.98 10.73 12.81
N THR A 115 -7.61 10.56 14.08
CA THR A 115 -6.45 11.20 14.71
C THR A 115 -5.36 10.21 15.10
N LEU A 116 -5.62 8.90 15.02
CA LEU A 116 -4.67 7.87 15.48
C LEU A 116 -3.60 7.56 14.44
N ALA A 117 -2.33 7.61 14.86
CA ALA A 117 -1.21 7.14 14.04
C ALA A 117 -1.35 5.64 13.69
N LEU A 118 -1.70 4.81 14.68
CA LEU A 118 -2.02 3.38 14.56
C LEU A 118 -3.47 3.13 15.02
N GLY A 119 -4.25 2.37 14.26
CA GLY A 119 -5.68 2.23 14.41
C GLY A 119 -6.48 3.27 13.62
N ASN A 120 -7.79 3.30 13.83
CA ASN A 120 -8.68 4.33 13.27
C ASN A 120 -9.76 4.68 14.31
N ASN A 121 -9.93 5.96 14.61
CA ASN A 121 -11.01 6.48 15.47
C ASN A 121 -11.95 7.45 14.75
N ALA A 122 -11.97 7.44 13.40
CA ALA A 122 -12.92 8.23 12.65
C ALA A 122 -14.36 7.84 13.03
N THR A 123 -15.20 8.85 13.20
CA THR A 123 -16.65 8.68 13.30
C THR A 123 -17.26 9.11 11.97
N ILE A 124 -17.60 8.15 11.13
CA ILE A 124 -18.32 8.38 9.88
C ILE A 124 -19.81 8.56 10.20
N LYS A 125 -20.45 9.57 9.61
CA LYS A 125 -21.88 9.87 9.82
C LYS A 125 -22.75 9.81 8.57
N ILE A 126 -22.16 9.68 7.39
CA ILE A 126 -22.86 9.55 6.11
C ILE A 126 -22.50 8.20 5.50
N GLU A 127 -23.51 7.37 5.21
CA GLU A 127 -23.36 6.14 4.44
C GLU A 127 -24.11 6.28 3.11
N LEU A 128 -23.42 6.03 2.00
CA LEU A 128 -24.04 5.81 0.69
C LEU A 128 -24.20 4.31 0.49
N ARG A 129 -25.44 3.83 0.49
CA ARG A 129 -25.75 2.41 0.35
C ARG A 129 -26.47 2.16 -0.96
N ALA A 130 -25.96 1.22 -1.75
CA ALA A 130 -26.60 0.81 -2.99
C ALA A 130 -27.98 0.18 -2.76
N GLY A 131 -28.93 0.47 -3.65
CA GLY A 131 -30.11 -0.37 -3.87
C GLY A 131 -29.77 -1.58 -4.75
N SER A 132 -30.68 -2.56 -4.81
CA SER A 132 -30.48 -3.86 -5.49
C SER A 132 -30.19 -3.80 -7.01
N THR A 133 -30.28 -2.63 -7.62
CA THR A 133 -29.98 -2.37 -9.04
C THR A 133 -28.81 -1.40 -9.24
N VAL A 134 -28.16 -0.92 -8.17
CA VAL A 134 -27.17 0.16 -8.20
C VAL A 134 -25.76 -0.41 -8.08
N GLY A 135 -25.15 -0.79 -9.21
CA GLY A 135 -23.78 -1.30 -9.24
C GLY A 135 -22.67 -0.26 -9.05
N LEU A 136 -22.99 1.03 -9.06
CA LEU A 136 -22.02 2.12 -9.10
C LEU A 136 -22.40 3.25 -8.14
N GLY A 137 -21.47 3.66 -7.29
CA GLY A 137 -21.63 4.79 -6.39
C GLY A 137 -21.29 6.11 -7.07
N LEU A 138 -20.10 6.65 -6.78
CA LEU A 138 -19.64 7.93 -7.33
C LEU A 138 -18.82 7.70 -8.62
N ASN A 139 -19.17 8.41 -9.70
CA ASN A 139 -18.47 8.35 -11.00
C ASN A 139 -17.83 9.71 -11.28
N LEU A 140 -16.52 9.81 -11.06
CA LEU A 140 -15.74 11.05 -11.15
C LEU A 140 -15.24 11.21 -12.59
N ARG A 141 -15.90 12.09 -13.37
CA ARG A 141 -15.54 12.42 -14.76
C ARG A 141 -14.93 13.81 -14.92
N ALA A 142 -14.82 14.57 -13.84
CA ALA A 142 -14.10 15.83 -13.76
C ALA A 142 -12.77 15.67 -13.01
N PRO A 143 -11.72 16.40 -13.41
CA PRO A 143 -10.42 16.32 -12.75
C PRO A 143 -10.46 16.88 -11.32
N ASN A 144 -9.49 16.50 -10.50
CA ASN A 144 -9.24 17.08 -9.16
C ASN A 144 -10.43 17.03 -8.17
N CYS A 145 -11.37 16.08 -8.33
CA CYS A 145 -12.43 15.87 -7.36
C CYS A 145 -11.90 15.28 -6.05
N GLU A 146 -12.46 15.68 -4.90
CA GLU A 146 -12.05 15.22 -3.56
C GLU A 146 -13.23 14.52 -2.86
N ILE A 147 -13.08 13.26 -2.48
CA ILE A 147 -14.12 12.48 -1.77
C ILE A 147 -13.60 12.09 -0.38
N ARG A 148 -14.32 12.49 0.67
CA ARG A 148 -13.89 12.22 2.05
C ARG A 148 -15.02 12.09 3.08
N GLY A 149 -14.76 11.30 4.13
CA GLY A 149 -15.65 11.16 5.28
C GLY A 149 -16.94 10.41 5.01
N LEU A 150 -16.98 9.58 3.96
CA LEU A 150 -18.14 8.76 3.59
C LEU A 150 -17.91 7.29 3.96
N SER A 151 -19.00 6.59 4.29
CA SER A 151 -19.10 5.13 4.23
C SER A 151 -19.77 4.75 2.92
N MET A 152 -19.28 3.74 2.20
CA MET A 152 -19.84 3.33 0.90
C MET A 152 -19.96 1.81 0.77
N THR A 153 -21.19 1.31 0.63
CA THR A 153 -21.51 -0.12 0.80
C THR A 153 -22.55 -0.65 -0.20
N GLY A 154 -22.44 -1.94 -0.54
CA GLY A 154 -23.42 -2.68 -1.34
C GLY A 154 -23.33 -2.49 -2.86
N PHE A 155 -22.30 -1.82 -3.39
CA PHE A 155 -22.16 -1.60 -4.84
C PHE A 155 -21.67 -2.88 -5.56
N ASP A 156 -22.52 -3.91 -5.63
CA ASP A 156 -22.16 -5.31 -5.90
C ASP A 156 -22.84 -5.94 -7.15
N PHE A 157 -23.13 -5.13 -8.18
CA PHE A 157 -23.85 -5.62 -9.37
C PHE A 157 -22.96 -6.39 -10.36
N LEU A 158 -22.98 -7.72 -10.25
CA LEU A 158 -22.10 -8.69 -10.93
C LEU A 158 -22.04 -8.67 -12.47
N THR A 159 -22.93 -7.94 -13.17
CA THR A 159 -22.95 -7.89 -14.65
C THR A 159 -22.35 -6.62 -15.24
N ALA A 160 -21.92 -5.67 -14.40
CA ALA A 160 -21.23 -4.46 -14.85
C ALA A 160 -19.73 -4.55 -14.52
N ASP A 161 -18.87 -4.62 -15.54
CA ASP A 161 -17.40 -4.60 -15.36
C ASP A 161 -16.94 -3.40 -14.53
N PHE A 162 -17.68 -2.29 -14.61
CA PHE A 162 -17.44 -1.01 -13.94
C PHE A 162 -18.03 -0.91 -12.52
N ALA A 163 -18.56 -2.00 -11.95
CA ALA A 163 -19.11 -1.95 -10.59
C ALA A 163 -18.03 -1.63 -9.54
N ALA A 164 -18.24 -0.53 -8.81
CA ALA A 164 -17.34 0.01 -7.79
C ALA A 164 -18.09 1.00 -6.87
N ALA A 165 -17.63 1.17 -5.64
CA ALA A 165 -18.12 2.26 -4.78
C ALA A 165 -17.69 3.63 -5.32
N ILE A 166 -16.41 3.78 -5.68
CA ILE A 166 -15.87 4.99 -6.32
C ILE A 166 -15.18 4.59 -7.63
N LEU A 167 -15.62 5.19 -8.73
CA LEU A 167 -15.05 5.03 -10.07
C LEU A 167 -14.43 6.35 -10.53
N LEU A 168 -13.12 6.33 -10.76
CA LEU A 168 -12.33 7.46 -11.25
C LEU A 168 -12.18 7.33 -12.77
N ARG A 169 -12.55 8.38 -13.51
CA ARG A 169 -12.41 8.49 -14.98
C ARG A 169 -11.91 9.88 -15.40
N ALA A 170 -11.14 10.53 -14.53
CA ALA A 170 -10.51 11.82 -14.80
C ALA A 170 -9.26 12.00 -13.92
N PRO A 171 -8.29 12.83 -14.33
CA PRO A 171 -7.03 12.99 -13.61
C PRO A 171 -7.15 13.56 -12.19
N GLY A 172 -6.20 13.21 -11.32
CA GLY A 172 -5.93 13.95 -10.07
C GLY A 172 -6.99 13.81 -8.96
N ALA A 173 -7.86 12.81 -9.02
CA ALA A 173 -8.86 12.58 -7.98
C ALA A 173 -8.22 12.23 -6.62
N ILE A 174 -8.76 12.79 -5.54
CA ILE A 174 -8.33 12.54 -4.15
C ILE A 174 -9.44 11.77 -3.43
N VAL A 175 -9.11 10.62 -2.85
CA VAL A 175 -10.03 9.79 -2.07
C VAL A 175 -9.40 9.54 -0.72
N GLU A 176 -9.85 10.22 0.33
CA GLU A 176 -9.20 10.21 1.64
C GLU A 176 -10.18 10.09 2.82
N GLY A 177 -9.79 9.38 3.88
CA GLY A 177 -10.57 9.30 5.11
C GLY A 177 -11.96 8.65 4.96
N ASN A 178 -12.17 7.77 3.99
CA ASN A 178 -13.44 7.07 3.74
C ASN A 178 -13.42 5.62 4.26
N TRP A 179 -14.61 5.05 4.50
CA TRP A 179 -14.80 3.63 4.80
C TRP A 179 -15.51 2.94 3.63
N ILE A 180 -14.79 2.14 2.86
CA ILE A 180 -15.25 1.56 1.60
C ILE A 180 -15.45 0.05 1.76
N GLY A 181 -16.70 -0.40 1.63
CA GLY A 181 -17.15 -1.76 1.92
C GLY A 181 -17.35 -2.06 3.42
N VAL A 182 -17.33 -1.00 4.26
CA VAL A 182 -17.54 -1.06 5.70
C VAL A 182 -18.56 0.00 6.11
N ARG A 183 -19.57 -0.40 6.89
CA ARG A 183 -20.63 0.48 7.41
C ARG A 183 -20.12 1.38 8.55
N PRO A 184 -20.83 2.47 8.91
CA PRO A 184 -20.43 3.35 10.02
C PRO A 184 -20.36 2.70 11.41
N ASP A 185 -20.91 1.49 11.59
CA ASP A 185 -20.80 0.68 12.81
C ASP A 185 -19.57 -0.26 12.81
N GLY A 186 -18.76 -0.23 11.75
CA GLY A 186 -17.61 -1.11 11.55
C GLY A 186 -17.94 -2.49 10.96
N THR A 187 -19.22 -2.79 10.68
CA THR A 187 -19.60 -4.07 10.04
C THR A 187 -19.27 -4.06 8.55
N VAL A 188 -18.82 -5.22 8.04
CA VAL A 188 -18.51 -5.38 6.62
C VAL A 188 -19.80 -5.44 5.79
N SER A 189 -19.81 -4.71 4.67
CA SER A 189 -20.88 -4.68 3.69
C SER A 189 -20.27 -4.32 2.34
N GLY A 190 -19.71 -5.35 1.68
CA GLY A 190 -18.84 -5.23 0.52
C GLY A 190 -19.43 -4.55 -0.70
N ASN A 191 -18.56 -4.35 -1.69
CA ASN A 191 -18.86 -3.91 -3.05
C ASN A 191 -18.17 -4.87 -4.03
N THR A 192 -18.42 -4.78 -5.34
CA THR A 192 -17.62 -5.52 -6.34
C THR A 192 -16.15 -5.07 -6.29
N ARG A 193 -15.93 -3.75 -6.26
CA ARG A 193 -14.62 -3.10 -6.02
C ARG A 193 -14.80 -1.93 -5.08
N GLY A 194 -13.78 -1.64 -4.28
CA GLY A 194 -13.79 -0.44 -3.44
C GLY A 194 -13.61 0.81 -4.30
N ILE A 195 -12.37 1.03 -4.76
CA ILE A 195 -12.01 2.16 -5.62
C ILE A 195 -11.47 1.58 -6.93
N ARG A 196 -12.03 2.00 -8.08
CA ARG A 196 -11.50 1.68 -9.42
C ARG A 196 -11.09 2.96 -10.14
N GLY A 197 -9.86 3.05 -10.63
CA GLY A 197 -9.43 4.11 -11.55
C GLY A 197 -9.15 3.55 -12.93
N THR A 198 -9.83 4.06 -13.96
CA THR A 198 -9.58 3.67 -15.35
C THR A 198 -8.32 4.34 -15.91
N ASP A 199 -7.89 3.96 -17.11
CA ASP A 199 -6.84 4.63 -17.89
C ASP A 199 -7.02 6.16 -18.01
N GLU A 200 -8.27 6.62 -18.14
CA GLU A 200 -8.68 8.05 -18.11
C GLU A 200 -8.38 8.78 -16.78
N ALA A 201 -7.96 8.08 -15.71
CA ALA A 201 -7.76 8.63 -14.37
C ALA A 201 -6.30 8.57 -13.86
N PRO A 202 -5.33 9.24 -14.54
CA PRO A 202 -3.96 9.28 -14.07
C PRO A 202 -3.78 10.17 -12.82
N GLY A 203 -2.78 9.85 -12.00
CA GLY A 203 -2.37 10.67 -10.87
C GLY A 203 -3.38 10.75 -9.72
N ALA A 204 -4.23 9.73 -9.53
CA ALA A 204 -5.14 9.69 -8.39
C ALA A 204 -4.38 9.50 -7.06
N LEU A 205 -4.87 10.10 -5.98
CA LEU A 205 -4.37 9.89 -4.62
C LEU A 205 -5.43 9.15 -3.79
N VAL A 206 -5.13 7.91 -3.42
CA VAL A 206 -5.94 7.10 -2.50
C VAL A 206 -5.27 7.11 -1.14
N GLY A 207 -5.85 7.88 -0.22
CA GLY A 207 -5.37 8.07 1.15
C GLY A 207 -4.44 9.26 1.28
N GLY A 208 -3.44 9.18 2.15
CA GLY A 208 -2.49 10.26 2.40
C GLY A 208 -1.61 9.99 3.62
N THR A 209 -0.66 10.88 3.89
CA THR A 209 0.35 10.69 4.94
C THR A 209 -0.12 11.08 6.35
N THR A 210 -1.33 11.63 6.48
CA THR A 210 -1.92 12.02 7.77
C THR A 210 -2.90 10.94 8.27
N PRO A 211 -3.10 10.79 9.59
CA PRO A 211 -4.15 9.93 10.13
C PRO A 211 -5.53 10.19 9.54
N ALA A 212 -5.89 11.46 9.32
CA ALA A 212 -7.20 11.86 8.82
C ALA A 212 -7.47 11.37 7.39
N ALA A 213 -6.42 11.26 6.57
CA ALA A 213 -6.52 10.83 5.18
C ALA A 213 -6.66 9.30 5.02
N ARG A 214 -6.47 8.51 6.08
CA ARG A 214 -6.53 7.04 6.04
C ARG A 214 -7.91 6.52 5.63
N ASN A 215 -8.02 5.92 4.45
CA ASN A 215 -9.18 5.10 4.14
C ASN A 215 -9.10 3.72 4.83
N VAL A 216 -10.27 3.13 5.09
CA VAL A 216 -10.46 1.71 5.40
C VAL A 216 -11.17 1.08 4.21
N ILE A 217 -10.55 0.12 3.53
CA ILE A 217 -11.01 -0.43 2.25
C ILE A 217 -11.06 -1.96 2.34
N SER A 218 -12.24 -2.50 2.63
CA SER A 218 -12.38 -3.88 3.11
C SER A 218 -13.70 -4.50 2.66
N GLY A 219 -13.77 -5.83 2.57
CA GLY A 219 -14.97 -6.56 2.13
C GLY A 219 -15.27 -6.53 0.63
N ASN A 220 -14.40 -5.95 -0.21
CA ASN A 220 -14.69 -5.76 -1.64
C ASN A 220 -14.31 -7.02 -2.45
N LEU A 221 -15.26 -7.56 -3.23
CA LEU A 221 -15.20 -8.90 -3.80
C LEU A 221 -14.00 -9.15 -4.72
N VAL A 222 -13.69 -8.22 -5.63
CA VAL A 222 -12.61 -8.35 -6.62
C VAL A 222 -11.32 -7.74 -6.10
N ALA A 223 -11.38 -6.46 -5.70
CA ALA A 223 -10.23 -5.73 -5.17
C ALA A 223 -10.67 -4.60 -4.24
N GLY A 224 -9.85 -4.29 -3.24
CA GLY A 224 -9.99 -3.05 -2.47
C GLY A 224 -9.74 -1.83 -3.35
N VAL A 225 -8.58 -1.81 -4.02
CA VAL A 225 -8.17 -0.76 -4.96
C VAL A 225 -7.77 -1.40 -6.29
N ASP A 226 -8.32 -0.93 -7.42
CA ASP A 226 -8.04 -1.40 -8.79
C ASP A 226 -7.63 -0.21 -9.67
N LEU A 227 -6.41 -0.21 -10.23
CA LEU A 227 -5.83 0.96 -10.91
C LEU A 227 -5.27 0.62 -12.31
N GLU A 228 -5.92 1.18 -13.32
CA GLU A 228 -5.51 1.20 -14.74
C GLU A 228 -4.86 2.54 -15.14
N GLY A 229 -5.22 3.64 -14.46
CA GLY A 229 -4.70 4.99 -14.72
C GLY A 229 -3.30 5.25 -14.12
N ALA A 230 -2.37 5.73 -14.96
CA ALA A 230 -0.95 5.83 -14.63
C ALA A 230 -0.60 6.87 -13.54
N GLY A 231 0.52 6.67 -12.84
CA GLY A 231 1.08 7.67 -11.91
C GLY A 231 0.32 7.86 -10.58
N SER A 232 -0.69 7.03 -10.31
CA SER A 232 -1.51 7.12 -9.10
C SER A 232 -0.75 6.66 -7.84
N SER A 233 -1.19 7.09 -6.66
CA SER A 233 -0.57 6.80 -5.36
C SER A 233 -1.57 6.25 -4.35
N VAL A 234 -1.26 5.11 -3.73
CA VAL A 234 -2.03 4.46 -2.65
C VAL A 234 -1.23 4.56 -1.36
N VAL A 235 -1.64 5.39 -0.41
CA VAL A 235 -0.80 5.86 0.71
C VAL A 235 -1.57 5.85 2.05
N GLY A 236 -0.99 5.27 3.09
CA GLY A 236 -1.49 5.38 4.48
C GLY A 236 -2.80 4.64 4.81
N ASN A 237 -3.29 3.77 3.91
CA ASN A 237 -4.60 3.11 4.00
C ASN A 237 -4.57 1.79 4.78
N TYR A 238 -5.73 1.37 5.30
CA TYR A 238 -5.98 0.01 5.79
C TYR A 238 -6.81 -0.76 4.76
N ILE A 239 -6.27 -1.86 4.24
CA ILE A 239 -6.83 -2.59 3.09
C ILE A 239 -6.95 -4.08 3.42
N GLY A 240 -8.19 -4.59 3.49
CA GLY A 240 -8.50 -5.99 3.83
C GLY A 240 -8.66 -6.26 5.32
N THR A 241 -8.67 -5.21 6.14
CA THR A 241 -8.68 -5.28 7.61
C THR A 241 -9.88 -4.56 8.24
N THR A 242 -10.17 -4.86 9.50
CA THR A 242 -11.14 -4.12 10.31
C THR A 242 -10.76 -2.63 10.41
N ILE A 243 -11.68 -1.77 10.87
CA ILE A 243 -11.38 -0.34 11.10
C ILE A 243 -10.15 -0.11 12.00
N SER A 244 -9.88 -1.02 12.95
CA SER A 244 -8.69 -0.97 13.81
C SER A 244 -7.38 -1.38 13.10
N GLY A 245 -7.45 -2.00 11.92
CA GLY A 245 -6.30 -2.57 11.21
C GLY A 245 -5.76 -3.88 11.79
N THR A 246 -6.45 -4.49 12.77
CA THR A 246 -5.93 -5.62 13.57
C THR A 246 -6.70 -6.94 13.41
N GLY A 247 -7.80 -6.96 12.66
CA GLY A 247 -8.55 -8.16 12.31
C GLY A 247 -8.82 -8.21 10.81
N ALA A 248 -9.16 -9.37 10.27
CA ALA A 248 -9.41 -9.55 8.84
C ALA A 248 -10.81 -9.08 8.45
N ALA A 249 -10.91 -8.41 7.31
CA ALA A 249 -12.15 -8.03 6.64
C ALA A 249 -11.90 -8.11 5.12
N PRO A 250 -11.74 -9.34 4.58
CA PRO A 250 -11.07 -9.57 3.30
C PRO A 250 -11.70 -8.82 2.12
N ASN A 251 -10.85 -8.20 1.30
CA ASN A 251 -11.17 -8.04 -0.12
C ASN A 251 -10.80 -9.34 -0.88
N GLY A 252 -11.02 -9.38 -2.19
CA GLY A 252 -10.35 -10.32 -3.11
C GLY A 252 -8.84 -10.08 -3.08
N ALA A 253 -8.31 -9.28 -4.02
CA ALA A 253 -6.98 -8.70 -3.89
C ALA A 253 -6.99 -7.43 -3.01
N GLY A 254 -5.88 -7.11 -2.35
CA GLY A 254 -5.75 -5.84 -1.62
C GLY A 254 -5.67 -4.65 -2.58
N VAL A 255 -4.57 -4.58 -3.33
CA VAL A 255 -4.35 -3.61 -4.41
C VAL A 255 -4.07 -4.37 -5.72
N PHE A 256 -4.87 -4.12 -6.75
CA PHE A 256 -4.67 -4.64 -8.10
C PHE A 256 -4.25 -3.49 -9.03
N ILE A 257 -3.15 -3.68 -9.75
CA ILE A 257 -2.58 -2.69 -10.67
C ILE A 257 -2.53 -3.30 -12.07
N ASN A 258 -3.10 -2.56 -13.02
CA ASN A 258 -3.05 -2.83 -14.46
C ASN A 258 -2.46 -1.64 -15.25
N GLY A 259 -2.31 -0.46 -14.62
CA GLY A 259 -1.70 0.75 -15.19
C GLY A 259 -0.17 0.79 -15.09
N SER A 260 0.42 1.98 -15.12
CA SER A 260 1.88 2.18 -15.02
C SER A 260 2.23 3.24 -13.97
N HIS A 261 3.48 3.28 -13.48
CA HIS A 261 4.03 4.32 -12.59
C HIS A 261 3.29 4.49 -11.25
N ILE A 262 2.57 3.44 -10.79
CA ILE A 262 1.77 3.47 -9.57
C ILE A 262 2.65 3.35 -8.33
N THR A 263 2.45 4.22 -7.35
CA THR A 263 3.09 4.14 -6.02
C THR A 263 2.13 3.48 -5.01
N VAL A 264 2.61 2.50 -4.25
CA VAL A 264 1.93 1.89 -3.12
C VAL A 264 2.81 2.07 -1.88
N GLY A 265 2.44 3.00 -1.02
CA GLY A 265 3.14 3.33 0.22
C GLY A 265 4.14 4.48 0.06
N GLY A 266 5.27 4.40 0.77
CA GLY A 266 6.33 5.42 0.71
C GLY A 266 7.24 5.47 1.95
N ALA A 267 8.21 6.39 1.91
CA ALA A 267 9.38 6.43 2.81
C ALA A 267 9.14 6.93 4.25
N GLY A 268 7.93 6.79 4.81
CA GLY A 268 7.63 7.19 6.18
C GLY A 268 6.37 6.54 6.74
N ILE A 269 6.27 6.40 8.06
CA ILE A 269 5.18 5.63 8.71
C ILE A 269 3.77 6.15 8.39
N GLY A 270 3.60 7.45 8.15
CA GLY A 270 2.32 8.00 7.69
C GLY A 270 1.91 7.51 6.29
N ALA A 271 2.89 7.14 5.44
CA ALA A 271 2.65 6.62 4.10
C ALA A 271 2.38 5.10 4.07
N ARG A 272 2.72 4.36 5.15
CA ARG A 272 2.57 2.90 5.25
C ARG A 272 1.11 2.49 5.06
N ASN A 273 0.82 1.71 4.02
CA ASN A 273 -0.43 0.95 3.98
C ASN A 273 -0.29 -0.32 4.83
N VAL A 274 -1.42 -0.78 5.38
CA VAL A 274 -1.59 -2.12 5.97
C VAL A 274 -2.45 -2.90 4.98
N ILE A 275 -1.83 -3.84 4.27
CA ILE A 275 -2.44 -4.60 3.15
C ILE A 275 -2.45 -6.08 3.53
N SER A 276 -3.47 -6.46 4.29
CA SER A 276 -3.45 -7.67 5.12
C SER A 276 -4.86 -8.25 5.23
N GLY A 277 -4.96 -9.56 5.45
CA GLY A 277 -6.23 -10.26 5.60
C GLY A 277 -7.09 -10.34 4.33
N ASN A 278 -6.53 -10.09 3.13
CA ASN A 278 -7.23 -10.24 1.85
C ASN A 278 -7.28 -11.73 1.43
N ASN A 279 -8.29 -12.14 0.65
CA ASN A 279 -8.47 -13.54 0.24
C ASN A 279 -7.43 -14.00 -0.81
N GLU A 280 -6.92 -13.09 -1.62
CA GLU A 280 -5.94 -13.35 -2.66
C GLU A 280 -4.61 -12.63 -2.36
N ASP A 281 -3.91 -12.13 -3.37
CA ASP A 281 -2.63 -11.45 -3.20
C ASP A 281 -2.81 -10.09 -2.48
N GLY A 282 -1.83 -9.71 -1.66
CA GLY A 282 -1.80 -8.38 -1.02
C GLY A 282 -1.71 -7.27 -2.07
N VAL A 283 -0.65 -7.30 -2.89
CA VAL A 283 -0.50 -6.44 -4.08
C VAL A 283 -0.29 -7.31 -5.32
N ARG A 284 -1.14 -7.13 -6.33
CA ARG A 284 -1.02 -7.77 -7.64
C ARG A 284 -0.74 -6.72 -8.70
N ALA A 285 0.35 -6.83 -9.46
CA ALA A 285 0.77 -5.83 -10.43
C ALA A 285 1.01 -6.38 -11.86
N ARG A 286 0.62 -5.54 -12.82
CA ARG A 286 0.89 -5.57 -14.26
C ARG A 286 1.10 -4.13 -14.72
N GLY A 287 1.75 -3.94 -15.86
CA GLY A 287 2.58 -2.76 -16.05
C GLY A 287 3.89 -2.94 -15.28
N GLU A 288 4.83 -2.01 -15.33
CA GLU A 288 4.76 -0.63 -15.85
C GLU A 288 5.42 0.39 -14.87
N GLY A 289 6.32 0.02 -13.97
CA GLY A 289 7.13 0.96 -13.18
C GLY A 289 6.64 1.21 -11.75
N HIS A 290 6.47 0.16 -10.94
CA HIS A 290 5.62 0.20 -9.74
C HIS A 290 6.34 0.39 -8.40
N LYS A 291 6.04 1.49 -7.70
CA LYS A 291 6.69 1.88 -6.45
C LYS A 291 6.03 1.34 -5.19
N ILE A 292 6.26 0.06 -4.89
CA ILE A 292 5.75 -0.59 -3.67
C ILE A 292 6.79 -0.46 -2.53
N GLU A 293 6.69 0.57 -1.67
CA GLU A 293 7.61 0.79 -0.53
C GLU A 293 6.88 0.96 0.81
N GLY A 294 7.57 0.64 1.92
CA GLY A 294 7.17 1.12 3.27
C GLY A 294 5.88 0.50 3.84
N ASN A 295 5.29 -0.49 3.17
CA ASN A 295 4.03 -1.14 3.57
C ASN A 295 4.23 -2.25 4.62
N PHE A 296 3.16 -2.57 5.33
CA PHE A 296 2.96 -3.89 5.94
C PHE A 296 2.05 -4.70 5.02
N ILE A 297 2.52 -5.87 4.58
CA ILE A 297 1.80 -6.77 3.68
C ILE A 297 1.69 -8.14 4.35
N GLY A 298 0.56 -8.38 5.02
CA GLY A 298 0.29 -9.57 5.83
C GLY A 298 0.49 -9.41 7.35
N PRO A 299 1.25 -8.44 7.89
CA PRO A 299 1.07 -7.99 9.28
C PRO A 299 -0.09 -7.00 9.44
N GLY A 300 -0.79 -7.05 10.56
CA GLY A 300 -1.78 -6.04 10.96
C GLY A 300 -1.14 -4.70 11.35
N ALA A 301 -1.95 -3.69 11.64
CA ALA A 301 -1.50 -2.35 12.04
C ALA A 301 -0.66 -2.33 13.35
N ASN A 302 -0.78 -3.37 14.16
CA ASN A 302 0.01 -3.63 15.37
C ASN A 302 1.26 -4.49 15.12
N GLY A 303 1.50 -4.94 13.89
CA GLY A 303 2.59 -5.86 13.53
C GLY A 303 2.27 -7.35 13.74
N GLU A 304 1.10 -7.68 14.29
CA GLU A 304 0.72 -9.09 14.54
C GLU A 304 0.32 -9.80 13.22
N PRO A 305 0.43 -11.15 13.15
CA PRO A 305 0.08 -11.91 11.96
C PRO A 305 -1.36 -11.72 11.49
N LEU A 306 -1.53 -11.33 10.23
CA LEU A 306 -2.83 -11.09 9.57
C LEU A 306 -2.71 -11.38 8.06
N GLY A 307 -2.15 -12.53 7.71
CA GLY A 307 -1.72 -12.88 6.36
C GLY A 307 -2.77 -12.70 5.26
N ASN A 308 -2.31 -12.38 4.04
CA ASN A 308 -3.15 -12.52 2.86
C ASN A 308 -3.25 -14.00 2.42
N GLY A 309 -4.31 -14.38 1.71
CA GLY A 309 -4.56 -15.74 1.24
C GLY A 309 -3.76 -16.15 0.00
N GLY A 310 -3.20 -15.19 -0.73
CA GLY A 310 -2.27 -15.38 -1.86
C GLY A 310 -0.84 -14.97 -1.53
N ASP A 311 -0.11 -14.51 -2.55
CA ASP A 311 1.24 -13.97 -2.39
C ASP A 311 1.19 -12.59 -1.71
N GLY A 312 2.25 -12.17 -1.01
CA GLY A 312 2.34 -10.80 -0.50
C GLY A 312 2.34 -9.77 -1.64
N VAL A 313 3.29 -9.92 -2.57
CA VAL A 313 3.37 -9.15 -3.82
C VAL A 313 3.49 -10.10 -5.00
N ARG A 314 2.69 -9.93 -6.05
CA ARG A 314 2.70 -10.76 -7.26
C ARG A 314 2.78 -9.94 -8.55
N LEU A 315 3.72 -10.27 -9.43
CA LEU A 315 3.97 -9.59 -10.71
C LEU A 315 3.64 -10.53 -11.88
N LEU A 316 2.99 -10.02 -12.94
CA LEU A 316 2.25 -10.86 -13.89
C LEU A 316 2.44 -10.55 -15.40
N SER A 317 3.53 -9.90 -15.83
CA SER A 317 3.74 -9.58 -17.27
C SER A 317 5.23 -9.42 -17.64
N PRO A 318 5.61 -9.53 -18.93
CA PRO A 318 6.99 -9.30 -19.36
C PRO A 318 7.30 -7.80 -19.35
N LEU A 319 7.89 -7.34 -18.24
CA LEU A 319 8.23 -5.94 -18.02
C LEU A 319 9.40 -5.54 -18.94
N VAL A 320 9.15 -4.61 -19.87
CA VAL A 320 10.17 -4.07 -20.78
C VAL A 320 10.51 -2.63 -20.38
N SER A 321 11.57 -2.48 -19.57
CA SER A 321 12.10 -1.21 -19.04
C SER A 321 11.52 -0.72 -17.71
N ASP A 322 11.06 -1.64 -16.86
CA ASP A 322 10.68 -1.31 -15.50
C ASP A 322 11.86 -1.16 -14.56
N ARG A 323 12.06 0.09 -14.16
CA ARG A 323 12.56 0.36 -12.81
C ARG A 323 11.44 0.11 -11.81
N ILE A 324 11.85 -0.03 -10.55
CA ILE A 324 11.02 0.06 -9.35
C ILE A 324 10.26 -1.24 -8.99
N ILE A 325 10.80 -1.95 -7.98
CA ILE A 325 10.07 -2.25 -6.73
C ILE A 325 11.02 -1.96 -5.56
N ARG A 326 11.00 -0.74 -5.03
CA ARG A 326 11.79 -0.41 -3.83
C ARG A 326 11.02 -0.84 -2.58
N VAL A 327 11.09 -2.11 -2.17
CA VAL A 327 10.46 -2.52 -0.90
C VAL A 327 11.31 -2.06 0.30
N GLY A 328 11.51 -0.75 0.46
CA GLY A 328 12.42 -0.22 1.46
C GLY A 328 12.63 1.28 1.35
N SER A 329 12.88 1.91 2.50
CA SER A 329 13.38 3.27 2.58
C SER A 329 14.64 3.28 3.43
N GLU A 330 15.68 3.94 2.93
CA GLU A 330 17.09 3.83 3.34
C GLU A 330 17.42 4.28 4.79
N LYS A 331 16.44 4.52 5.67
CA LYS A 331 16.61 5.42 6.83
C LYS A 331 16.06 5.03 8.21
N ASP A 332 15.38 3.89 8.39
CA ASP A 332 14.96 3.46 9.74
C ASP A 332 14.80 1.92 9.89
N PRO A 333 15.74 1.23 10.58
CA PRO A 333 15.68 -0.23 10.77
C PRO A 333 14.61 -0.69 11.76
N PHE A 334 14.00 0.20 12.55
CA PHE A 334 12.89 -0.14 13.45
C PHE A 334 11.50 0.15 12.86
N ASN A 335 11.45 0.65 11.62
CA ASN A 335 10.23 0.91 10.84
C ASN A 335 10.27 0.29 9.43
N ALA A 336 11.08 -0.75 9.24
CA ALA A 336 11.21 -1.44 7.96
C ALA A 336 9.84 -1.91 7.41
N PRO A 337 9.63 -1.91 6.07
CA PRO A 337 8.51 -2.62 5.49
C PRO A 337 8.62 -4.12 5.75
N VAL A 338 7.47 -4.76 5.90
CA VAL A 338 7.37 -6.19 6.22
C VAL A 338 6.42 -6.86 5.25
N ILE A 339 6.87 -7.96 4.65
CA ILE A 339 6.05 -8.87 3.85
C ILE A 339 6.08 -10.24 4.53
N ALA A 340 5.07 -10.52 5.35
CA ALA A 340 5.08 -11.69 6.23
C ALA A 340 3.71 -12.32 6.43
N HIS A 341 3.69 -13.58 6.82
CA HIS A 341 2.49 -14.35 7.16
C HIS A 341 1.51 -14.61 6.00
N ASN A 342 1.87 -14.24 4.76
CA ASN A 342 1.03 -14.51 3.58
C ASN A 342 1.01 -16.01 3.28
N SER A 343 -0.12 -16.55 2.81
CA SER A 343 -0.29 -17.99 2.57
C SER A 343 0.49 -18.48 1.33
N GLY A 344 0.78 -17.58 0.38
CA GLY A 344 1.65 -17.80 -0.76
C GLY A 344 3.10 -17.37 -0.51
N HIS A 345 3.77 -16.94 -1.56
CA HIS A 345 5.13 -16.40 -1.51
C HIS A 345 5.16 -15.00 -0.90
N GLY A 346 6.31 -14.55 -0.39
CA GLY A 346 6.49 -13.14 -0.02
C GLY A 346 6.38 -12.23 -1.24
N VAL A 347 7.30 -12.41 -2.20
CA VAL A 347 7.29 -11.75 -3.50
C VAL A 347 7.36 -12.81 -4.61
N ASN A 348 6.41 -12.79 -5.54
CA ASN A 348 6.32 -13.71 -6.68
C ASN A 348 6.49 -12.95 -8.00
N ILE A 349 7.69 -13.02 -8.57
CA ILE A 349 8.06 -12.42 -9.86
C ILE A 349 7.74 -13.44 -10.95
N ALA A 350 6.46 -13.62 -11.30
CA ALA A 350 6.06 -14.71 -12.18
C ALA A 350 6.54 -14.51 -13.64
N GLN A 351 6.71 -13.26 -14.07
CA GLN A 351 7.30 -12.85 -15.35
C GLN A 351 8.00 -11.48 -15.16
N GLY A 352 9.00 -11.20 -16.00
CA GLY A 352 9.75 -9.93 -15.97
C GLY A 352 10.89 -9.90 -14.96
N ASN A 353 11.39 -8.69 -14.68
CA ASN A 353 12.47 -8.42 -13.73
C ASN A 353 11.96 -7.48 -12.64
N ALA A 354 12.44 -7.65 -11.40
CA ALA A 354 12.26 -6.67 -10.35
C ALA A 354 13.53 -6.58 -9.50
N ALA A 355 13.76 -5.39 -8.93
CA ALA A 355 14.66 -5.22 -7.80
C ALA A 355 13.90 -5.54 -6.50
N VAL A 356 14.52 -6.20 -5.52
CA VAL A 356 13.93 -6.41 -4.19
C VAL A 356 15.01 -6.25 -3.11
N GLY A 357 14.90 -5.21 -2.28
CA GLY A 357 15.83 -4.99 -1.20
C GLY A 357 15.29 -4.07 -0.10
N GLN A 358 15.86 -4.19 1.10
CA GLN A 358 15.52 -3.42 2.31
C GLN A 358 14.12 -3.68 2.91
N VAL A 359 13.62 -4.91 2.76
CA VAL A 359 12.37 -5.44 3.35
C VAL A 359 12.67 -6.61 4.27
N ALA A 360 11.92 -6.72 5.37
CA ALA A 360 11.83 -7.96 6.14
C ALA A 360 10.81 -8.89 5.46
N ILE A 361 11.27 -9.99 4.85
CA ILE A 361 10.39 -11.02 4.27
C ILE A 361 10.53 -12.28 5.12
N HIS A 362 9.48 -12.68 5.83
CA HIS A 362 9.54 -13.83 6.73
C HIS A 362 8.18 -14.51 6.95
N ASN A 363 8.19 -15.78 7.34
CA ASN A 363 7.04 -16.59 7.72
C ASN A 363 5.90 -16.60 6.69
N ASN A 364 6.22 -16.58 5.39
CA ASN A 364 5.25 -16.77 4.31
C ASN A 364 5.10 -18.28 4.02
N GLY A 365 3.96 -18.70 3.47
CA GLY A 365 3.63 -20.11 3.22
C GLY A 365 4.41 -20.73 2.04
N GLY A 366 4.98 -19.89 1.17
CA GLY A 366 5.95 -20.25 0.15
C GLY A 366 7.25 -19.43 0.28
N GLU A 367 8.16 -19.61 -0.68
CA GLU A 367 9.44 -18.88 -0.78
C GLU A 367 9.29 -17.37 -0.50
N GLY A 368 10.25 -16.79 0.23
CA GLY A 368 10.30 -15.35 0.47
C GLY A 368 10.34 -14.54 -0.82
N ILE A 369 11.19 -14.93 -1.78
CA ILE A 369 11.21 -14.38 -3.15
C ILE A 369 11.27 -15.53 -4.15
N LYS A 370 10.26 -15.61 -5.01
CA LYS A 370 10.14 -16.55 -6.12
C LYS A 370 10.38 -15.87 -7.47
N LEU A 371 11.16 -16.54 -8.31
CA LEU A 371 11.48 -16.10 -9.67
C LEU A 371 10.85 -17.06 -10.71
N GLY A 372 10.07 -16.53 -11.64
CA GLY A 372 9.36 -17.31 -12.67
C GLY A 372 10.15 -17.54 -13.97
N ASN A 373 11.25 -16.80 -14.20
CA ASN A 373 12.05 -16.89 -15.42
C ASN A 373 13.29 -17.79 -15.23
N ALA A 374 13.32 -18.92 -15.94
CA ALA A 374 14.40 -19.92 -15.91
C ALA A 374 15.66 -19.55 -16.71
N GLY A 375 15.98 -18.25 -16.81
CA GLY A 375 17.03 -17.72 -17.72
C GLY A 375 18.07 -16.82 -17.07
N PHE A 376 17.99 -16.57 -15.77
CA PHE A 376 18.96 -15.75 -15.03
C PHE A 376 19.93 -16.61 -14.23
N GLY A 377 21.08 -16.03 -13.90
CA GLY A 377 22.14 -16.75 -13.21
C GLY A 377 21.73 -17.24 -11.82
N SER A 378 22.32 -18.35 -11.35
CA SER A 378 22.02 -18.89 -10.03
C SER A 378 22.93 -18.26 -8.98
N LEU A 379 22.34 -17.53 -8.02
CA LEU A 379 23.02 -17.16 -6.79
C LEU A 379 23.02 -18.36 -5.83
N THR A 380 24.20 -18.91 -5.57
CA THR A 380 24.42 -20.03 -4.64
C THR A 380 25.39 -19.60 -3.55
N LEU A 381 24.95 -19.60 -2.29
CA LEU A 381 25.88 -19.54 -1.16
C LEU A 381 26.50 -20.92 -0.94
N THR A 382 27.79 -20.98 -0.65
CA THR A 382 28.56 -22.22 -0.45
C THR A 382 29.09 -22.40 0.97
N SER A 383 29.33 -21.31 1.71
CA SER A 383 29.62 -21.37 3.14
C SER A 383 29.23 -20.09 3.86
N ALA A 384 28.97 -20.21 5.15
CA ALA A 384 28.88 -19.10 6.10
C ALA A 384 29.58 -19.54 7.40
N THR A 385 30.70 -18.92 7.77
CA THR A 385 31.53 -19.33 8.91
C THR A 385 31.83 -18.16 9.83
N THR A 386 31.52 -18.28 11.12
CA THR A 386 31.85 -17.24 12.11
C THR A 386 33.33 -17.27 12.45
N THR A 387 34.01 -16.13 12.31
CA THR A 387 35.40 -15.91 12.72
C THR A 387 35.48 -14.76 13.74
N PRO A 388 36.60 -14.58 14.46
CA PRO A 388 36.79 -13.40 15.33
C PRO A 388 36.71 -12.04 14.61
N ALA A 389 36.82 -12.02 13.27
CA ALA A 389 36.70 -10.80 12.45
C ALA A 389 35.27 -10.55 11.93
N GLY A 390 34.33 -11.48 12.14
CA GLY A 390 32.99 -11.45 11.57
C GLY A 390 32.59 -12.77 10.91
N THR A 391 31.39 -12.82 10.33
CA THR A 391 30.94 -13.97 9.54
C THR A 391 31.47 -13.86 8.12
N VAL A 392 32.26 -14.84 7.71
CA VAL A 392 32.77 -14.97 6.33
C VAL A 392 31.77 -15.77 5.53
N ILE A 393 31.33 -15.21 4.39
CA ILE A 393 30.33 -15.80 3.50
C ILE A 393 30.94 -16.00 2.13
N THR A 394 30.90 -17.24 1.63
CA THR A 394 31.30 -17.56 0.27
C THR A 394 30.12 -18.00 -0.58
N GLY A 395 30.21 -17.76 -1.87
CA GLY A 395 29.19 -18.16 -2.83
C GLY A 395 29.58 -17.85 -4.27
N THR A 396 28.69 -18.12 -5.20
CA THR A 396 28.84 -17.77 -6.61
C THR A 396 27.54 -17.24 -7.18
N ILE A 397 27.64 -16.39 -8.21
CA ILE A 397 26.56 -16.18 -9.18
C ILE A 397 27.09 -16.73 -10.51
N SER A 398 26.37 -17.65 -11.14
CA SER A 398 26.80 -18.29 -12.40
C SER A 398 25.73 -18.17 -13.47
N GLY A 399 26.12 -17.92 -14.73
CA GLY A 399 25.17 -17.72 -15.83
C GLY A 399 24.77 -16.25 -16.04
N VAL A 400 25.70 -15.35 -15.78
CA VAL A 400 25.58 -13.89 -16.01
C VAL A 400 26.54 -13.46 -17.11
N GLN A 401 26.48 -12.21 -17.59
CA GLN A 401 27.40 -11.75 -18.64
C GLN A 401 28.76 -11.34 -18.07
N PRO A 402 29.87 -11.57 -18.79
CA PRO A 402 31.19 -11.09 -18.37
C PRO A 402 31.22 -9.58 -18.12
N GLY A 403 31.73 -9.17 -16.95
CA GLY A 403 31.79 -7.76 -16.55
C GLY A 403 30.55 -7.22 -15.84
N ASP A 404 29.44 -7.96 -15.76
CA ASP A 404 28.26 -7.59 -14.97
C ASP A 404 28.65 -7.31 -13.50
N GLY A 405 28.29 -6.14 -12.96
CA GLY A 405 28.40 -5.84 -11.53
C GLY A 405 27.20 -6.38 -10.76
N PHE A 406 27.38 -6.71 -9.48
CA PHE A 406 26.31 -7.12 -8.56
C PHE A 406 26.53 -6.57 -7.15
N VAL A 407 25.50 -5.96 -6.57
CA VAL A 407 25.41 -5.68 -5.13
C VAL A 407 24.72 -6.87 -4.46
N VAL A 408 25.44 -7.61 -3.62
CA VAL A 408 24.88 -8.71 -2.83
C VAL A 408 24.59 -8.22 -1.43
N THR A 409 23.32 -8.23 -1.04
CA THR A 409 22.84 -7.95 0.33
C THR A 409 22.63 -9.26 1.07
N PHE A 410 23.20 -9.37 2.27
CA PHE A 410 23.11 -10.54 3.15
C PHE A 410 22.09 -10.29 4.26
N TYR A 411 21.28 -11.31 4.54
CA TYR A 411 20.27 -11.27 5.60
C TYR A 411 20.58 -12.38 6.60
N GLY A 412 20.52 -12.05 7.89
CA GLY A 412 20.58 -13.03 8.97
C GLY A 412 19.17 -13.46 9.32
N ASN A 413 18.97 -14.76 9.52
CA ASN A 413 17.66 -15.35 9.73
C ASN A 413 17.66 -16.38 10.87
N THR A 414 16.54 -16.50 11.57
CA THR A 414 16.22 -17.64 12.43
C THR A 414 15.90 -18.90 11.61
N GLU A 415 15.17 -18.76 10.50
CA GLU A 415 14.70 -19.87 9.66
C GLU A 415 15.30 -19.89 8.24
N ALA A 416 14.92 -20.88 7.43
CA ALA A 416 15.49 -21.14 6.11
C ALA A 416 14.61 -20.56 4.99
N GLY A 417 15.20 -19.77 4.10
CA GLY A 417 14.50 -19.11 2.99
C GLY A 417 13.97 -17.71 3.32
N GLU A 418 14.13 -17.28 4.57
CA GLU A 418 13.69 -15.97 5.05
C GLU A 418 14.72 -14.87 4.73
N HIS A 419 14.29 -13.61 4.90
CA HIS A 419 15.09 -12.40 4.79
C HIS A 419 14.70 -11.46 5.94
N GLU A 420 15.04 -11.83 7.18
CA GLU A 420 14.53 -11.15 8.40
C GLU A 420 15.24 -9.80 8.64
N ALA A 421 16.57 -9.80 8.67
CA ALA A 421 17.37 -8.61 8.99
C ALA A 421 18.59 -8.49 8.07
N ALA A 422 18.73 -7.36 7.37
CA ALA A 422 19.91 -7.07 6.57
C ALA A 422 21.13 -6.86 7.49
N ILE A 423 22.18 -7.66 7.30
CA ILE A 423 23.38 -7.71 8.17
C ILE A 423 24.66 -7.22 7.47
N GLY A 424 24.58 -6.94 6.17
CA GLY A 424 25.65 -6.32 5.39
C GLY A 424 25.41 -6.45 3.89
N SER A 425 26.24 -5.81 3.09
CA SER A 425 26.27 -5.99 1.64
C SER A 425 27.69 -5.88 1.09
N GLY A 426 27.90 -6.32 -0.16
CA GLY A 426 29.16 -6.19 -0.87
C GLY A 426 28.96 -6.08 -2.38
N PHE A 427 29.89 -5.44 -3.07
CA PHE A 427 29.92 -5.38 -4.53
C PHE A 427 30.84 -6.47 -5.09
N PHE A 428 30.37 -7.18 -6.12
CA PHE A 428 31.08 -8.27 -6.77
C PHE A 428 30.85 -8.20 -8.29
N GLN A 429 31.87 -8.50 -9.10
CA GLN A 429 31.78 -8.42 -10.55
C GLN A 429 31.98 -9.80 -11.20
N ALA A 430 31.30 -10.04 -12.32
CA ALA A 430 31.42 -11.25 -13.11
C ALA A 430 32.76 -11.30 -13.86
N ASP A 431 33.44 -12.44 -13.79
CA ASP A 431 34.68 -12.71 -14.51
C ASP A 431 34.46 -12.87 -16.03
N THR A 432 35.53 -13.17 -16.77
CA THR A 432 35.47 -13.40 -18.24
C THR A 432 34.60 -14.59 -18.66
N ASN A 433 34.18 -15.44 -17.71
CA ASN A 433 33.37 -16.63 -17.94
C ASN A 433 31.90 -16.45 -17.50
N GLY A 434 31.52 -15.27 -17.01
CA GLY A 434 30.17 -15.03 -16.49
C GLY A 434 29.94 -15.63 -15.09
N ILE A 435 30.99 -15.70 -14.26
CA ILE A 435 30.93 -16.14 -12.87
C ILE A 435 31.33 -15.00 -11.93
N VAL A 436 30.46 -14.66 -10.99
CA VAL A 436 30.73 -13.79 -9.86
C VAL A 436 31.17 -14.66 -8.69
N ASN A 437 32.32 -14.36 -8.08
CA ASN A 437 32.78 -15.05 -6.87
C ASN A 437 32.50 -14.18 -5.65
N ILE A 438 31.66 -14.68 -4.74
CA ILE A 438 31.31 -13.99 -3.49
C ILE A 438 32.27 -14.43 -2.40
N ASN A 439 32.91 -13.46 -1.75
CA ASN A 439 33.70 -13.63 -0.54
C ASN A 439 33.54 -12.38 0.33
N ALA A 440 32.46 -12.35 1.11
CA ALA A 440 32.13 -11.25 2.01
C ALA A 440 32.57 -11.56 3.43
N THR A 441 33.03 -10.55 4.17
CA THR A 441 33.11 -10.61 5.64
C THR A 441 32.20 -9.53 6.19
N ILE A 442 31.20 -9.93 6.96
CA ILE A 442 30.21 -9.03 7.57
C ILE A 442 30.27 -9.13 9.10
N PRO A 443 29.72 -8.16 9.85
CA PRO A 443 29.57 -8.27 11.30
C PRO A 443 28.89 -9.59 11.70
N ALA A 444 29.35 -10.20 12.79
CA ALA A 444 28.74 -11.42 13.32
C ALA A 444 27.30 -11.11 13.78
N CYS A 445 26.30 -11.71 13.11
CA CYS A 445 24.89 -11.39 13.30
C CYS A 445 24.21 -12.11 14.48
N GLY A 446 24.84 -13.16 15.03
CA GLY A 446 24.27 -13.97 16.12
C GLY A 446 23.08 -14.87 15.74
N LEU A 447 22.61 -14.80 14.49
CA LEU A 447 21.51 -15.60 13.96
C LEU A 447 22.02 -16.93 13.38
N PRO A 448 21.21 -18.01 13.39
CA PRO A 448 21.68 -19.35 13.01
C PRO A 448 21.85 -19.54 11.49
N ARG A 449 21.26 -18.68 10.65
CA ARG A 449 21.26 -18.83 9.19
C ARG A 449 21.53 -17.51 8.48
N ILE A 450 21.98 -17.63 7.23
CA ILE A 450 22.17 -16.51 6.29
C ILE A 450 21.50 -16.82 4.96
N SER A 451 20.75 -15.85 4.43
CA SER A 451 20.34 -15.77 3.02
C SER A 451 21.01 -14.58 2.34
N ALA A 452 20.92 -14.52 1.01
CA ALA A 452 21.42 -13.39 0.24
C ALA A 452 20.49 -13.05 -0.92
N ILE A 453 20.49 -11.78 -1.32
CA ILE A 453 19.89 -11.27 -2.55
C ILE A 453 20.99 -10.55 -3.31
N ALA A 454 21.15 -10.81 -4.61
CA ALA A 454 22.10 -10.15 -5.49
C ALA A 454 21.40 -9.34 -6.58
N ASP A 455 21.63 -8.02 -6.59
CA ASP A 455 21.06 -7.08 -7.54
C ASP A 455 22.13 -6.68 -8.57
N ARG A 456 21.83 -6.76 -9.87
CA ARG A 456 22.80 -6.30 -10.90
C ARG A 456 23.03 -4.79 -10.77
N ASP A 457 24.29 -4.41 -10.66
CA ASP A 457 24.77 -3.03 -10.64
C ASP A 457 25.11 -2.57 -12.06
N GLU A 458 24.20 -1.79 -12.64
CA GLU A 458 24.59 -0.78 -13.62
C GLU A 458 24.21 0.59 -13.06
N LEU A 459 25.15 1.54 -13.11
CA LEU A 459 25.03 2.94 -12.67
C LEU A 459 23.91 3.76 -13.38
N ALA A 460 23.07 3.10 -14.18
CA ALA A 460 21.88 3.68 -14.80
C ALA A 460 20.66 2.71 -14.88
N ASP A 461 20.80 1.39 -14.72
CA ASP A 461 19.67 0.43 -14.82
C ASP A 461 19.82 -0.79 -13.88
N PHE A 462 19.05 -0.77 -12.79
CA PHE A 462 19.03 -1.82 -11.77
C PHE A 462 18.19 -3.03 -12.24
N GLY A 463 18.81 -3.92 -12.99
CA GLY A 463 18.11 -4.81 -13.93
C GLY A 463 17.60 -6.17 -13.43
N THR A 464 18.18 -6.79 -12.40
CA THR A 464 17.78 -8.16 -11.94
C THR A 464 18.19 -8.45 -10.49
N SER A 465 17.26 -8.91 -9.65
CA SER A 465 17.55 -9.55 -8.35
C SER A 465 17.61 -11.08 -8.44
N LEU A 466 18.54 -11.70 -7.71
CA LEU A 466 18.69 -13.16 -7.53
C LEU A 466 18.66 -13.51 -6.05
N SER A 467 17.85 -14.46 -5.61
CA SER A 467 17.83 -14.95 -4.22
C SER A 467 18.64 -16.24 -4.06
N ALA A 468 19.26 -16.42 -2.87
CA ALA A 468 20.00 -17.62 -2.52
C ALA A 468 19.24 -18.49 -1.50
N VAL A 469 19.38 -19.81 -1.61
CA VAL A 469 18.99 -20.74 -0.54
C VAL A 469 19.77 -20.42 0.75
N SER A 470 19.09 -20.42 1.90
CA SER A 470 19.71 -20.11 3.18
C SER A 470 20.67 -21.19 3.67
N LEU A 471 21.88 -20.79 4.07
CA LEU A 471 22.85 -21.67 4.72
C LEU A 471 22.83 -21.55 6.25
N PRO A 472 23.12 -22.63 6.99
CA PRO A 472 23.45 -22.54 8.42
C PRO A 472 24.81 -21.86 8.62
N ILE A 473 24.95 -21.05 9.67
CA ILE A 473 26.25 -20.48 10.05
C ILE A 473 27.06 -21.52 10.85
N ALA A 474 28.24 -21.85 10.33
CA ALA A 474 29.18 -22.75 10.96
C ALA A 474 30.02 -22.04 12.03
N ASN A 475 29.86 -22.46 13.29
CA ASN A 475 30.72 -22.03 14.41
C ASN A 475 31.91 -23.00 14.55
N ASN A 476 33.01 -22.72 13.84
CA ASN A 476 34.29 -23.45 13.94
C ASN A 476 34.22 -24.98 13.74
N ARG A 477 33.24 -25.48 12.96
CA ARG A 477 33.16 -26.87 12.48
C ARG A 477 32.85 -26.90 10.99
N PRO A 478 33.44 -27.82 10.20
CA PRO A 478 33.16 -27.90 8.77
C PRO A 478 31.68 -28.27 8.55
N PRO A 479 30.95 -27.56 7.68
CA PRO A 479 29.56 -27.90 7.38
C PRO A 479 29.49 -29.16 6.51
N VAL A 480 28.64 -30.11 6.90
CA VAL A 480 28.17 -31.17 6.00
C VAL A 480 26.94 -30.61 5.27
N ILE A 481 27.14 -30.17 4.04
CA ILE A 481 26.04 -29.76 3.15
C ILE A 481 25.69 -30.96 2.28
N GLU A 482 24.48 -31.50 2.49
CA GLU A 482 23.90 -32.50 1.61
C GLU A 482 22.89 -31.79 0.69
N ILE A 483 23.10 -31.90 -0.63
CA ILE A 483 22.29 -31.24 -1.65
C ILE A 483 21.27 -32.26 -2.19
N THR A 484 19.99 -31.89 -2.20
CA THR A 484 18.98 -32.62 -2.97
C THR A 484 18.26 -31.68 -3.93
N THR A 485 18.66 -31.72 -5.20
CA THR A 485 17.89 -31.15 -6.32
C THR A 485 16.86 -32.17 -6.79
N THR A 486 15.61 -31.76 -7.02
CA THR A 486 14.76 -32.42 -8.03
C THR A 486 13.83 -31.41 -8.68
N ALA A 487 13.71 -31.50 -10.01
CA ALA A 487 12.73 -30.77 -10.78
C ALA A 487 11.33 -31.39 -10.65
N GLY A 488 10.30 -30.55 -10.69
CA GLY A 488 8.99 -30.90 -11.24
C GLY A 488 8.18 -32.04 -10.58
N SER A 489 7.60 -31.79 -9.41
CA SER A 489 6.21 -32.16 -9.07
C SER A 489 5.85 -31.61 -7.68
N GLY A 490 4.55 -31.54 -7.35
CA GLY A 490 4.05 -30.75 -6.21
C GLY A 490 4.38 -31.30 -4.81
N ALA A 491 3.99 -30.50 -3.79
CA ALA A 491 4.26 -30.65 -2.36
C ALA A 491 5.68 -30.21 -1.91
N GLY A 492 5.86 -28.89 -1.77
CA GLY A 492 7.08 -28.25 -1.23
C GLY A 492 7.06 -28.01 0.28
N SER A 493 6.73 -29.03 1.08
CA SER A 493 7.05 -29.07 2.52
C SER A 493 7.18 -30.54 2.97
N ILE A 494 7.68 -30.78 4.20
CA ILE A 494 8.09 -32.07 4.84
C ILE A 494 9.61 -32.29 4.73
N VAL A 495 10.38 -32.67 5.77
CA VAL A 495 10.18 -33.04 7.21
C VAL A 495 10.99 -32.06 8.10
N ALA A 496 10.97 -31.96 9.44
CA ALA A 496 10.32 -32.61 10.62
C ALA A 496 10.62 -31.70 11.87
N ALA A 497 9.98 -31.77 13.05
CA ALA A 497 8.76 -32.43 13.55
C ALA A 497 8.35 -31.81 14.94
N PHE A 498 7.57 -32.55 15.74
CA PHE A 498 7.00 -32.22 17.06
C PHE A 498 7.95 -31.73 18.18
N SER A 499 7.33 -31.06 19.16
CA SER A 499 7.88 -30.66 20.45
C SER A 499 8.52 -31.81 21.26
N ALA A 500 9.64 -31.52 21.94
CA ALA A 500 10.02 -32.23 23.16
C ALA A 500 10.74 -31.31 24.16
N ALA A 501 10.47 -31.60 25.43
CA ALA A 501 10.83 -30.89 26.66
C ALA A 501 12.28 -30.42 26.85
N ALA A 502 12.38 -29.48 27.80
CA ALA A 502 13.56 -29.09 28.55
C ALA A 502 14.60 -30.20 28.80
N THR A 503 15.87 -29.82 28.56
CA THR A 503 17.08 -30.23 29.29
C THR A 503 16.96 -31.41 30.25
N THR A 504 17.60 -32.54 29.89
CA THR A 504 18.06 -33.51 30.88
C THR A 504 19.19 -32.90 31.73
N PRO A 505 19.09 -32.89 33.07
CA PRO A 505 20.25 -32.64 33.93
C PRO A 505 21.16 -33.88 34.00
N GLY A 506 22.43 -33.67 34.36
CA GLY A 506 23.55 -34.60 34.22
C GLY A 506 23.51 -35.93 35.01
N PRO A 507 24.64 -36.68 35.00
CA PRO A 507 24.70 -38.05 35.51
C PRO A 507 24.56 -38.14 37.05
N ALA A 508 24.01 -39.27 37.50
CA ALA A 508 23.55 -39.49 38.87
C ALA A 508 24.66 -39.84 39.89
N VAL A 509 24.42 -39.52 41.17
CA VAL A 509 25.01 -40.19 42.35
C VAL A 509 23.97 -40.29 43.47
N LEU A 510 24.00 -41.44 44.18
CA LEU A 510 23.24 -41.80 45.39
C LEU A 510 23.14 -40.69 46.46
N LEU A 511 21.96 -40.51 47.07
CA LEU A 511 21.52 -41.28 48.26
C LEU A 511 20.00 -41.15 48.48
#